data_AF-A0A395I4T6-F1
#
_entry.id   AF-A0A395I4T6-F1
#
_cell.length_a   1.000
_cell.length_b   1.000
_cell.length_c   1.000
_cell.angle_alpha   90.00
_cell.angle_beta   90.00
_cell.angle_gamma   90.00
#
_symmetry.space_group_name_H-M   'P 1'
#
loop_
_entity.id
_entity.type
_entity.pdbx_description
1 polymer ?
#
loop_
_entity_poly.entity_id
_entity_poly.type
_entity_poly.pdbx_seq_one_letter_code
_entity_poly.pdbx_strand_id
1 'polypeptide(L)'
;MLAGDAAHVHAVYGGQGLNTGIADAFNLIWRVAFVGKGHHGGSVLLKSYDEERRMTANGVIDVAAKLVQITIKTALDIQEQAVVVRPDLYVGYAGKGWLQYLEDVLAKPYSSHIDYTFLWRTTAWVV
;
A
#
# COMPACT_ATOMS: atom_id res chain seq x y z
N MET A 1 -6.53 6.89 22.03
CA MET A 1 -5.96 7.52 20.83
C MET A 1 -4.97 6.53 20.25
N LEU A 2 -5.12 6.22 18.96
CA LEU A 2 -4.25 5.34 18.19
C LEU A 2 -3.96 6.07 16.86
N ALA A 3 -2.83 5.77 16.22
CA ALA A 3 -2.43 6.37 14.94
C ALA A 3 -1.75 5.34 14.03
N GLY A 4 -1.80 5.58 12.72
CA GLY A 4 -1.23 4.70 11.70
C GLY A 4 -1.83 3.30 11.73
N ASP A 5 -1.01 2.30 11.44
CA ASP A 5 -1.44 0.89 11.39
C ASP A 5 -2.04 0.37 12.71
N ALA A 6 -1.71 0.99 13.85
CA ALA A 6 -2.34 0.65 15.12
C ALA A 6 -3.83 1.06 15.18
N ALA A 7 -4.23 2.05 14.37
CA ALA A 7 -5.59 2.56 14.29
C ALA A 7 -6.36 2.05 13.06
N HIS A 8 -5.68 1.84 11.93
CA HIS A 8 -6.29 1.42 10.68
C HIS A 8 -5.29 0.64 9.82
N VAL A 9 -5.66 -0.58 9.43
CA VAL A 9 -4.91 -1.40 8.49
C VAL A 9 -5.78 -1.64 7.28
N HIS A 10 -5.21 -1.45 6.09
CA HIS A 10 -5.90 -1.68 4.83
C HIS A 10 -4.93 -2.23 3.78
N ALA A 11 -5.47 -2.70 2.66
CA ALA A 11 -4.66 -3.18 1.56
C ALA A 11 -3.76 -2.07 1.01
N VAL A 12 -2.56 -2.43 0.52
CA VAL A 12 -1.56 -1.48 -0.01
C VAL A 12 -1.99 -0.79 -1.30
N TYR A 13 -3.07 -1.26 -1.94
CA TYR A 13 -3.60 -0.69 -3.16
C TYR A 13 -3.99 0.79 -2.95
N GLY A 14 -3.33 1.68 -3.72
CA GLY A 14 -3.48 3.12 -3.61
C GLY A 14 -2.40 3.83 -2.78
N GLY A 15 -1.46 3.10 -2.15
CA GLY A 15 -0.25 3.70 -1.54
C GLY A 15 -0.52 4.62 -0.33
N GLN A 16 -1.68 4.49 0.33
CA GLN A 16 -2.11 5.49 1.32
C GLN A 16 -1.66 5.24 2.76
N GLY A 17 -1.12 4.06 3.09
CA GLY A 17 -0.84 3.67 4.48
C GLY A 17 0.11 4.63 5.19
N LEU A 18 1.32 4.82 4.63
CA LEU A 18 2.33 5.73 5.20
C LEU A 18 1.84 7.18 5.28
N ASN A 19 1.24 7.68 4.19
CA ASN A 19 0.75 9.06 4.12
C ASN A 19 -0.34 9.32 5.16
N THR A 20 -1.26 8.36 5.35
CA THR A 20 -2.34 8.47 6.34
C THR A 20 -1.79 8.43 7.77
N GLY A 21 -0.80 7.58 8.04
CA GLY A 21 -0.11 7.53 9.34
C GLY A 21 0.65 8.82 9.66
N ILE A 22 1.36 9.42 8.69
CA ILE A 22 2.03 10.72 8.87
C ILE A 22 0.99 11.82 9.16
N ALA A 23 -0.13 11.82 8.44
CA ALA A 23 -1.22 12.78 8.68
C ALA A 23 -1.86 12.61 10.07
N ASP A 24 -1.99 11.38 10.58
CA ASP A 24 -2.43 11.13 11.96
C ASP A 24 -1.48 11.77 12.97
N ALA A 25 -0.17 11.52 12.82
CA ALA A 25 0.84 12.05 13.72
C ALA A 25 0.85 13.58 13.70
N PHE A 26 0.78 14.19 12.51
CA PHE A 26 0.75 15.63 12.35
C PHE A 26 -0.49 16.27 13.01
N ASN A 27 -1.65 15.62 12.90
CA ASN A 27 -2.88 16.08 13.56
C ASN A 27 -2.79 15.93 15.10
N LEU A 28 -2.17 14.87 15.61
CA LEU A 28 -2.02 14.63 17.05
C LEU A 28 -1.03 15.58 17.73
N ILE A 29 0.11 15.85 17.10
CA ILE A 29 1.28 16.43 17.77
C ILE A 29 0.97 17.76 18.45
N TRP A 30 0.18 18.61 17.77
CA TRP A 30 -0.16 19.92 18.28
C TRP A 30 -1.23 19.85 19.37
N ARG A 31 -2.17 18.90 19.30
CA ARG A 31 -3.22 18.71 20.31
C ARG A 31 -2.62 18.19 21.61
N VAL A 32 -1.72 17.22 21.53
CA VAL A 32 -0.99 16.72 22.70
C VAL A 32 -0.16 17.83 23.32
N ALA A 33 0.55 18.63 22.51
CA ALA A 33 1.29 19.79 23.00
C ALA A 33 0.37 20.85 23.66
N PHE A 34 -0.84 21.06 23.12
CA PHE A 34 -1.84 21.98 23.67
C PHE A 34 -2.31 21.52 25.06
N VAL A 35 -2.62 20.22 25.21
CA VAL A 35 -2.98 19.65 26.52
C VAL A 35 -1.81 19.69 27.50
N GLY A 36 -0.59 19.36 27.04
CA GLY A 36 0.62 19.39 27.88
C GLY A 36 0.96 20.77 28.43
N LYS A 37 0.53 21.85 27.76
CA LYS A 37 0.65 23.24 28.23
C LYS A 37 -0.45 23.65 29.23
N GLY A 38 -1.36 22.75 29.59
CA GLY A 38 -2.42 23.02 30.56
C GLY A 38 -3.55 23.90 30.01
N HIS A 39 -3.70 24.01 28.70
CA HIS A 39 -4.81 24.78 28.12
C HIS A 39 -6.15 24.08 28.35
N HIS A 40 -7.17 24.88 28.68
CA HIS A 40 -8.54 24.40 28.88
C HIS A 40 -9.12 23.81 27.58
N GLY A 41 -9.96 22.78 27.69
CA GLY A 41 -10.61 22.13 26.54
C GLY A 41 -9.81 20.99 25.90
N GLY A 42 -8.68 20.59 26.49
CA GLY A 42 -7.85 19.50 25.96
C GLY A 42 -8.57 18.17 25.73
N SER A 43 -9.50 17.79 26.63
CA SER A 43 -10.26 16.55 26.48
C SER A 43 -11.17 16.55 25.26
N VAL A 44 -11.87 17.66 25.01
CA VAL A 44 -12.73 17.84 23.83
C VAL A 44 -11.88 17.85 22.55
N LEU A 45 -10.74 18.54 22.59
CA LEU A 45 -9.82 18.61 21.47
C LEU A 45 -9.20 17.25 21.10
N LEU A 46 -8.81 16.45 22.09
CA LEU A 46 -8.30 15.09 21.85
C LEU A 46 -9.42 14.16 21.39
N LYS A 47 -10.66 14.36 21.82
CA LYS A 47 -11.81 13.57 21.35
C LYS A 47 -12.13 13.85 19.88
N SER A 48 -12.06 15.11 19.44
CA SER A 48 -12.30 15.43 18.02
C SER A 48 -11.25 14.84 17.08
N TYR A 49 -10.03 14.54 17.55
CA TYR A 49 -9.06 13.79 16.76
C TYR A 49 -9.60 12.42 16.33
N ASP A 50 -10.14 11.64 17.28
CA ASP A 50 -10.63 10.29 16.98
C ASP A 50 -11.81 10.35 15.98
N GLU A 51 -12.69 11.35 16.10
CA GLU A 51 -13.84 11.55 15.21
C GLU A 51 -13.40 11.93 13.78
N GLU A 52 -12.49 12.92 13.65
CA GLU A 52 -11.95 13.36 12.37
C GLU A 52 -11.17 12.24 11.65
N ARG A 53 -10.33 11.51 12.39
CA ARG A 53 -9.44 10.50 11.80
C ARG A 53 -10.15 9.20 11.47
N ARG A 54 -11.17 8.80 12.24
CA ARG A 54 -11.98 7.63 11.90
C ARG A 54 -12.73 7.82 10.58
N MET A 55 -13.26 9.01 10.32
CA MET A 55 -13.87 9.31 9.01
C MET A 55 -12.87 9.22 7.86
N THR A 56 -11.66 9.76 8.05
CA THR A 56 -10.61 9.70 7.03
C THR A 56 -10.17 8.26 6.76
N ALA A 57 -9.91 7.48 7.83
CA ALA A 57 -9.50 6.09 7.73
C ALA A 57 -10.54 5.23 7.00
N ASN A 58 -11.83 5.40 7.30
CA ASN A 58 -12.91 4.70 6.59
C ASN A 58 -12.90 5.00 5.08
N GLY A 59 -12.71 6.27 4.69
CA GLY A 59 -12.62 6.64 3.28
C GLY A 59 -11.44 5.99 2.56
N VAL A 60 -10.28 5.91 3.22
CA VAL A 60 -9.09 5.25 2.66
C VAL A 60 -9.31 3.74 2.52
N ILE A 61 -9.88 3.10 3.54
CA ILE A 61 -10.23 1.67 3.53
C ILE A 61 -11.19 1.36 2.37
N ASP A 62 -12.23 2.17 2.19
CA ASP A 62 -13.23 1.97 1.12
C ASP A 62 -12.60 2.08 -0.28
N VAL A 63 -11.71 3.05 -0.48
CA VAL A 63 -10.99 3.20 -1.74
C VAL A 63 -10.06 2.01 -1.97
N ALA A 64 -9.27 1.62 -0.97
CA ALA A 64 -8.38 0.47 -1.07
C ALA A 64 -9.14 -0.83 -1.38
N ALA A 65 -10.28 -1.05 -0.73
CA ALA A 65 -11.14 -2.20 -0.99
C ALA A 65 -11.68 -2.21 -2.43
N LYS A 66 -12.13 -1.06 -2.95
CA LYS A 66 -12.58 -0.94 -4.35
C LYS A 66 -11.45 -1.23 -5.34
N LEU A 67 -10.25 -0.74 -5.07
CA LEU A 67 -9.09 -1.00 -5.91
C LEU A 67 -8.75 -2.50 -5.95
N VAL A 68 -8.75 -3.18 -4.80
CA VAL A 68 -8.58 -4.64 -4.73
C VAL A 68 -9.61 -5.36 -5.60
N GLN A 69 -10.89 -5.02 -5.45
CA GLN A 69 -11.98 -5.66 -6.20
C GLN A 69 -11.83 -5.47 -7.71
N ILE A 70 -11.47 -4.25 -8.15
CA ILE A 70 -11.21 -3.95 -9.56
C ILE A 70 -10.00 -4.76 -10.06
N THR A 71 -8.89 -4.78 -9.32
CA THR A 71 -7.70 -5.54 -9.71
C THR A 71 -7.99 -7.02 -9.84
N ILE A 72 -8.72 -7.63 -8.89
CA ILE A 72 -9.10 -9.05 -8.96
C ILE A 72 -9.99 -9.31 -10.17
N LYS A 73 -11.03 -8.48 -10.38
CA LYS A 73 -11.93 -8.63 -11.53
C LYS A 73 -11.16 -8.54 -12.85
N THR A 74 -10.30 -7.54 -12.98
CA THR A 74 -9.44 -7.38 -14.15
C THR A 74 -8.51 -8.57 -14.33
N ALA A 75 -7.89 -9.10 -13.26
CA ALA A 75 -7.05 -10.28 -13.36
C ALA A 75 -7.82 -11.54 -13.77
N LEU A 76 -9.09 -11.69 -13.36
CA LEU A 76 -9.95 -12.80 -13.78
C LEU A 76 -10.42 -12.67 -15.25
N ASP A 77 -10.71 -11.45 -15.68
CA ASP A 77 -11.10 -11.15 -17.07
C ASP A 77 -9.89 -11.32 -18.02
N ILE A 78 -8.67 -11.06 -17.55
CA ILE A 78 -7.43 -11.36 -18.26
C ILE A 78 -7.03 -12.80 -17.94
N GLN A 79 -7.69 -13.78 -18.57
CA GLN A 79 -7.44 -15.23 -18.46
C GLN A 79 -5.99 -15.70 -18.75
N GLU A 80 -5.03 -14.79 -18.95
CA GLU A 80 -3.66 -15.03 -19.41
C GLU A 80 -2.56 -14.65 -18.40
N GLN A 81 -2.89 -14.31 -17.14
CA GLN A 81 -1.87 -13.96 -16.13
C GLN A 81 -1.67 -15.10 -15.12
N ALA A 82 -0.42 -15.51 -14.96
CA ALA A 82 0.01 -16.40 -13.88
C ALA A 82 0.32 -15.56 -12.64
N VAL A 83 -0.27 -15.94 -11.50
CA VAL A 83 0.11 -15.36 -10.20
C VAL A 83 1.43 -16.00 -9.78
N VAL A 84 2.49 -15.20 -9.73
CA VAL A 84 3.78 -15.65 -9.21
C VAL A 84 3.81 -15.32 -7.73
N VAL A 85 3.69 -16.36 -6.92
CA VAL A 85 3.86 -16.27 -5.47
C VAL A 85 5.28 -16.71 -5.13
N ARG A 86 6.12 -15.75 -4.71
CA ARG A 86 7.37 -16.03 -4.00
C ARG A 86 7.08 -15.87 -2.52
N PRO A 87 6.96 -16.97 -1.74
CA PRO A 87 6.52 -16.94 -0.34
C PRO A 87 7.35 -16.04 0.57
N ASP A 88 8.58 -15.73 0.14
CA ASP A 88 9.63 -15.00 0.83
C ASP A 88 9.68 -13.50 0.51
N LEU A 89 9.05 -13.03 -0.57
CA LEU A 89 9.42 -11.71 -1.12
C LEU A 89 8.29 -10.91 -1.79
N TYR A 90 7.39 -11.54 -2.55
CA TYR A 90 6.42 -10.79 -3.36
C TYR A 90 5.27 -11.65 -3.90
N VAL A 91 4.09 -11.02 -4.06
CA VAL A 91 2.97 -11.53 -4.86
C VAL A 91 2.80 -10.63 -6.07
N GLY A 92 3.01 -11.18 -7.26
CA GLY A 92 2.97 -10.45 -8.52
C GLY A 92 2.11 -11.12 -9.58
N TYR A 93 1.62 -10.32 -10.53
CA TYR A 93 0.92 -10.81 -11.71
C TYR A 93 1.88 -10.82 -12.91
N ALA A 94 2.09 -11.99 -13.52
CA ALA A 94 2.94 -12.17 -14.69
C ALA A 94 2.09 -12.52 -15.91
N GLY A 95 2.07 -11.64 -16.92
CA GLY A 95 1.42 -11.94 -18.21
C GLY A 95 2.29 -12.80 -19.13
N LYS A 96 1.74 -13.26 -20.26
CA LYS A 96 2.45 -14.11 -21.25
C LYS A 96 3.85 -13.61 -21.66
N GLY A 97 4.04 -12.30 -21.82
CA GLY A 97 5.35 -11.73 -22.15
C GLY A 97 6.42 -11.95 -21.06
N TRP A 98 6.01 -12.11 -19.80
CA TRP A 98 6.91 -12.39 -18.68
C TRP A 98 7.31 -13.88 -18.63
N LEU A 99 6.39 -14.78 -19.00
CA LEU A 99 6.70 -16.20 -19.15
C LEU A 99 7.70 -16.43 -20.28
N GLN A 100 7.49 -15.79 -21.44
CA GLN A 100 8.45 -15.85 -22.55
C GLN A 100 9.83 -15.29 -22.14
N TYR A 101 9.87 -14.16 -21.41
CA TYR A 101 11.11 -13.61 -20.88
C TYR A 101 11.83 -14.58 -19.92
N LEU A 102 11.09 -15.23 -19.02
CA LEU A 102 11.68 -16.21 -18.11
C LEU A 102 12.21 -17.43 -18.85
N GLU A 103 11.49 -17.94 -19.85
CA GLU A 103 11.97 -19.01 -20.71
C GLU A 103 13.26 -18.60 -21.40
N ASP A 104 13.33 -17.39 -21.96
CA ASP A 104 14.52 -16.86 -22.63
C ASP A 104 15.70 -16.65 -21.66
N VAL A 105 15.43 -16.31 -20.39
CA VAL A 105 16.46 -16.14 -19.36
C VAL A 105 16.95 -17.48 -18.81
N LEU A 106 16.04 -18.40 -18.50
CA LEU A 106 16.36 -19.72 -17.95
C LEU A 106 17.00 -20.65 -19.00
N ALA A 107 16.70 -20.45 -20.28
CA ALA A 107 17.35 -21.17 -21.38
C ALA A 107 18.80 -20.73 -21.62
N LYS A 108 19.26 -19.61 -21.04
CA LYS A 108 20.61 -19.10 -21.23
C LYS A 108 21.59 -19.74 -20.23
N PRO A 109 22.82 -20.11 -20.66
CA PRO A 109 23.86 -20.57 -19.76
C PRO A 109 24.19 -19.50 -18.71
N TYR A 110 24.46 -19.94 -17.48
CA TYR A 110 24.71 -19.11 -16.29
C TYR A 110 25.80 -18.03 -16.48
N SER A 111 26.65 -18.15 -17.50
CA SER A 111 27.73 -17.21 -17.82
C SER A 111 27.33 -16.03 -18.73
N SER A 112 26.07 -15.94 -19.16
CA SER A 112 25.63 -14.87 -20.07
C SER A 112 25.07 -13.67 -19.32
N HIS A 113 25.39 -12.46 -19.77
CA HIS A 113 24.93 -11.22 -19.15
C HIS A 113 23.40 -11.12 -19.25
N ILE A 114 22.72 -11.13 -18.10
CA ILE A 114 21.27 -10.90 -18.03
C ILE A 114 21.01 -9.40 -18.13
N ASP A 115 20.13 -9.00 -19.04
CA ASP A 115 19.64 -7.62 -19.16
C ASP A 115 18.52 -7.38 -18.13
N TYR A 116 18.84 -6.56 -17.13
CA TYR A 116 17.94 -6.21 -16.03
C TYR A 116 16.99 -5.04 -16.35
N THR A 117 17.09 -4.41 -17.52
CA THR A 117 16.26 -3.23 -17.87
C THR A 117 14.77 -3.56 -17.95
N PHE A 118 14.40 -4.81 -18.20
CA PHE A 118 13.02 -5.29 -18.22
C PHE A 118 12.40 -5.37 -16.81
N LEU A 119 13.18 -5.72 -15.78
CA LEU A 119 12.72 -5.79 -14.39
C LEU A 119 12.24 -4.40 -13.91
N TRP A 120 13.02 -3.35 -14.17
CA TRP A 120 12.70 -1.98 -13.73
C TRP A 120 11.44 -1.39 -14.36
N ARG A 121 11.01 -1.86 -15.53
CA ARG A 121 9.81 -1.36 -16.22
C ARG A 121 8.50 -1.85 -15.60
N THR A 122 8.52 -2.91 -14.79
CA THR A 122 7.31 -3.51 -14.19
C THR A 122 7.11 -3.13 -12.73
N THR A 123 8.16 -2.69 -12.03
CA THR A 123 8.12 -2.29 -10.60
C THR A 123 7.70 -0.83 -10.36
N ALA A 124 7.30 -0.08 -11.37
CA ALA A 124 7.02 1.36 -11.29
C ALA A 124 5.73 1.76 -10.54
N TRP A 125 5.12 0.85 -9.77
CA TRP A 125 3.91 1.11 -8.98
C TRP A 125 4.15 0.85 -7.48
N VAL A 126 5.19 1.46 -6.92
CA VAL A 126 5.35 1.63 -5.46
C VAL A 126 5.99 2.99 -5.19
N VAL A 127 5.22 4.06 -5.40
CA VAL A 127 5.29 5.34 -4.66
C VAL A 127 3.88 5.90 -4.60
#